data_AF-A0A3A9US68-F1
#
_entry.id   AF-A0A3A9US68-F1
#
_cell.length_a   1.000
_cell.length_b   1.000
_cell.length_c   1.000
_cell.angle_alpha   90.00
_cell.angle_beta   90.00
_cell.angle_gamma   90.00
#
_symmetry.space_group_name_H-M   'P 1'
#
loop_
_entity.id
_entity.type
_entity.pdbx_description
1 polymer ?
#
loop_
_entity_poly.entity_id
_entity_poly.type
_entity_poly.pdbx_seq_one_letter_code
_entity_poly.pdbx_strand_id
1 'polypeptide(L)'
;MLDFSYFFLIGVLYIIFYQDIKNREIHVILPILIFSLSLVVNYFSIDLNFNSILYNVAFILINTIGLILYFSLKAREFTNPIDKSIGLGDLIFLLGITPLFNFKAFVLFFILGLIFSLILYGTTRVFKKTFTIPLAGYLSIFLIINVIIKNVFNINVPY
;
A
#
# COMPACT_ATOMS: atom_id res chain seq x y z
N MET A 1 -19.93 -12.11 -8.64
CA MET A 1 -19.13 -13.29 -9.01
C MET A 1 -17.69 -12.82 -8.98
N LEU A 2 -16.78 -13.50 -8.26
CA LEU A 2 -15.38 -13.08 -8.19
C LEU A 2 -14.78 -13.17 -9.60
N ASP A 3 -14.58 -12.02 -10.26
CA ASP A 3 -13.95 -11.99 -11.57
C ASP A 3 -12.51 -12.48 -11.45
N PHE A 4 -12.04 -13.18 -12.49
CA PHE A 4 -10.71 -13.80 -12.55
C PHE A 4 -9.56 -12.80 -12.23
N SER A 5 -9.79 -11.52 -12.50
CA SER A 5 -8.88 -10.41 -12.19
C SER A 5 -8.62 -10.22 -10.69
N TYR A 6 -9.62 -10.43 -9.82
CA TYR A 6 -9.45 -10.30 -8.37
C TYR A 6 -8.63 -11.45 -7.78
N PHE A 7 -8.76 -12.67 -8.30
CA PHE A 7 -7.92 -13.80 -7.89
C PHE A 7 -6.44 -13.54 -8.20
N PHE A 8 -6.16 -12.99 -9.38
CA PHE A 8 -4.80 -12.63 -9.75
C PHE A 8 -4.23 -11.53 -8.84
N LEU A 9 -5.04 -10.51 -8.52
CA LEU A 9 -4.67 -9.42 -7.62
C LEU A 9 -4.33 -9.93 -6.20
N ILE A 10 -5.15 -10.84 -5.65
CA ILE A 10 -4.88 -11.47 -4.34
C ILE A 10 -3.57 -12.27 -4.38
N GLY A 11 -3.31 -13.01 -5.46
CA GLY A 11 -2.08 -13.76 -5.64
C GLY A 11 -0.83 -12.86 -5.61
N VAL A 12 -0.88 -11.73 -6.31
CA VAL A 12 0.24 -10.76 -6.33
C VAL A 12 0.44 -10.11 -4.96
N LEU A 13 -0.65 -9.72 -4.28
CA LEU A 13 -0.56 -9.16 -2.91
C LEU A 13 0.05 -10.15 -1.92
N TYR A 14 -0.30 -11.43 -2.03
CA TYR A 14 0.29 -12.47 -1.20
C TYR A 14 1.79 -12.65 -1.45
N ILE A 15 2.23 -12.58 -2.70
CA ILE A 15 3.65 -12.63 -3.05
C ILE A 15 4.40 -11.42 -2.45
N ILE A 16 3.80 -10.22 -2.50
CA ILE A 16 4.38 -9.03 -1.87
C ILE A 16 4.47 -9.20 -0.36
N PHE A 17 3.41 -9.68 0.29
CA PHE A 17 3.44 -9.98 1.72
C PHE A 17 4.59 -10.92 2.08
N TYR A 18 4.73 -12.02 1.33
CA TYR A 18 5.78 -13.01 1.57
C TYR A 18 7.18 -12.42 1.33
N GLN A 19 7.38 -11.62 0.28
CA GLN A 19 8.66 -10.99 -0.01
C GLN A 19 9.02 -9.89 1.00
N ASP A 20 8.06 -9.05 1.38
CA ASP A 20 8.27 -7.94 2.32
C ASP A 20 8.66 -8.45 3.71
N ILE A 21 8.07 -9.58 4.14
CA ILE A 21 8.47 -10.28 5.38
C ILE A 21 9.85 -10.94 5.27
N LYS A 22 10.17 -11.58 4.14
CA LYS A 22 11.35 -12.45 4.02
C LYS A 22 12.62 -11.68 3.65
N ASN A 23 12.54 -10.81 2.65
CA ASN A 23 13.72 -10.17 2.06
C ASN A 23 13.83 -8.68 2.40
N ARG A 24 12.78 -8.04 2.98
CA ARG A 24 12.76 -6.60 3.30
C ARG A 24 13.13 -5.66 2.13
N GLU A 25 13.14 -6.20 0.92
CA GLU A 25 13.39 -5.52 -0.33
C GLU A 25 12.29 -5.98 -1.28
N ILE A 26 11.45 -5.03 -1.66
CA ILE A 26 10.47 -5.26 -2.70
C ILE A 26 11.19 -5.01 -4.03
N HIS A 27 11.35 -6.07 -4.84
CA HIS A 27 11.83 -5.88 -6.21
C HIS A 27 10.86 -4.96 -6.96
N VAL A 28 11.40 -3.90 -7.57
CA VAL A 28 10.68 -2.82 -8.30
C VAL A 28 9.66 -3.34 -9.33
N ILE A 29 9.86 -4.57 -9.82
CA ILE A 29 8.99 -5.26 -10.77
C ILE A 29 7.59 -5.57 -10.19
N LEU A 30 7.46 -5.92 -8.91
CA LEU A 30 6.17 -6.33 -8.32
C LEU A 30 5.17 -5.18 -8.16
N PRO A 31 5.57 -3.99 -7.69
CA PRO A 31 4.68 -2.84 -7.66
C PRO A 31 4.26 -2.34 -9.05
N ILE A 32 5.12 -2.45 -10.06
CA ILE A 32 4.77 -2.16 -11.46
C ILE A 32 3.71 -3.16 -11.96
N LEU A 33 3.84 -4.42 -11.55
CA LEU A 33 2.87 -5.47 -11.83
C LEU A 33 1.52 -5.19 -11.14
N ILE A 34 1.52 -4.69 -9.89
CA ILE A 34 0.30 -4.24 -9.22
C ILE A 34 -0.31 -3.02 -9.92
N PHE A 35 0.49 -2.03 -10.29
CA PHE A 35 0.00 -0.82 -10.97
C PHE A 35 -0.66 -1.15 -12.32
N SER A 36 -0.05 -2.05 -13.08
CA SER A 36 -0.63 -2.51 -14.34
C SER A 36 -1.90 -3.35 -14.12
N LEU A 37 -1.94 -4.21 -13.09
CA LEU A 37 -3.15 -4.96 -12.76
C LEU A 37 -4.27 -4.11 -12.21
N SER A 38 -3.97 -3.12 -11.37
CA SER A 38 -4.96 -2.20 -10.83
C SER A 38 -5.59 -1.35 -11.94
N LEU A 39 -4.79 -0.94 -12.94
CA LEU A 39 -5.31 -0.31 -14.15
C LEU A 39 -6.22 -1.23 -14.95
N VAL A 40 -5.84 -2.51 -15.15
CA VAL A 40 -6.67 -3.48 -15.88
C VAL A 40 -7.98 -3.75 -15.14
N VAL A 41 -7.94 -4.00 -13.83
CA VAL A 41 -9.13 -4.23 -12.99
C VAL A 41 -10.08 -3.03 -13.08
N ASN A 42 -9.55 -1.81 -12.99
CA ASN A 42 -10.38 -0.61 -13.03
C ASN A 42 -10.91 -0.32 -14.45
N TYR A 43 -10.14 -0.63 -15.51
CA TYR A 43 -10.61 -0.52 -16.90
C TYR A 43 -11.85 -1.39 -17.19
N PHE A 44 -11.90 -2.59 -16.61
CA PHE A 44 -13.08 -3.46 -16.71
C PHE A 44 -14.23 -3.04 -15.78
N SER A 45 -13.98 -2.21 -14.78
CA SER A 45 -14.97 -1.78 -13.78
C SER A 45 -15.66 -0.45 -14.09
N ILE A 46 -15.34 0.22 -15.22
CA ILE A 46 -15.97 1.46 -15.73
C ILE A 46 -15.84 2.72 -14.84
N ASP A 47 -15.35 2.62 -13.60
CA ASP A 47 -15.15 3.73 -12.65
C ASP A 47 -13.73 4.37 -12.70
N LEU A 48 -13.03 4.29 -13.84
CA LEU A 48 -11.71 4.90 -14.00
C LEU A 48 -11.81 6.43 -14.07
N ASN A 49 -11.61 7.09 -12.93
CA ASN A 49 -11.44 8.53 -12.88
C ASN A 49 -9.95 8.88 -12.73
N PHE A 50 -9.33 9.35 -13.81
CA PHE A 50 -7.93 9.80 -13.83
C PHE A 50 -7.66 10.90 -12.79
N ASN A 51 -8.64 11.72 -12.47
CA ASN A 51 -8.50 12.74 -11.42
C ASN A 51 -8.31 12.09 -10.04
N SER A 52 -9.01 11.00 -9.75
CA SER A 52 -8.83 10.26 -8.49
C SER A 52 -7.42 9.71 -8.35
N ILE A 53 -6.85 9.16 -9.44
CA ILE A 53 -5.47 8.65 -9.46
C ILE A 53 -4.49 9.79 -9.19
N LEU A 54 -4.66 10.93 -9.88
CA LEU A 54 -3.82 12.10 -9.70
C LEU A 54 -3.87 12.62 -8.25
N TYR A 55 -5.05 12.70 -7.64
CA TYR A 55 -5.20 13.12 -6.25
C TYR A 55 -4.60 12.12 -5.25
N ASN A 56 -4.70 10.82 -5.51
CA ASN A 56 -4.08 9.78 -4.67
C ASN A 56 -2.55 9.88 -4.73
N VAL A 57 -1.98 10.02 -5.92
CA VAL A 57 -0.54 10.20 -6.12
C VAL A 57 -0.05 11.49 -5.46
N ALA A 58 -0.76 12.61 -5.66
CA ALA A 58 -0.43 13.88 -5.02
C ALA A 58 -0.47 13.77 -3.49
N PHE A 59 -1.46 13.06 -2.94
CA PHE A 59 -1.54 12.81 -1.50
C PHE A 59 -0.35 12.02 -0.97
N ILE A 60 0.06 10.94 -1.64
CA ILE A 60 1.25 10.16 -1.26
C ILE A 60 2.50 11.04 -1.30
N LEU A 61 2.69 11.82 -2.38
CA LEU A 61 3.84 12.70 -2.54
C LEU A 61 3.90 13.77 -1.46
N ILE A 62 2.78 14.42 -1.14
CA ILE A 62 2.70 15.40 -0.05
C ILE A 62 3.09 14.78 1.30
N ASN A 63 2.56 13.59 1.62
CA ASN A 63 2.91 12.89 2.87
C ASN A 63 4.40 12.53 2.91
N THR A 64 4.96 12.09 1.79
CA THR A 64 6.36 11.69 1.67
C THR A 64 7.28 12.90 1.79
N ILE A 65 6.97 13.99 1.10
CA ILE A 65 7.71 15.26 1.19
C ILE A 65 7.64 15.80 2.62
N GLY A 66 6.47 15.77 3.26
CA GLY A 66 6.31 16.18 4.65
C GLY A 66 7.18 15.37 5.61
N LEU A 67 7.26 14.05 5.41
CA LEU A 67 8.16 13.17 6.17
C LEU A 67 9.64 13.49 5.92
N ILE A 68 10.04 13.66 4.66
CA ILE A 68 11.42 14.02 4.30
C ILE A 68 11.81 15.35 4.94
N LEU A 69 10.95 16.37 4.85
CA LEU A 69 11.16 17.67 5.47
C LEU A 69 11.25 17.55 7.00
N TYR A 70 10.37 16.78 7.63
CA TYR A 70 10.42 16.56 9.08
C TYR A 70 11.75 15.94 9.52
N PHE A 71 12.20 14.88 8.84
CA PHE A 71 13.48 14.24 9.15
C PHE A 71 14.67 15.13 8.84
N SER A 72 14.63 15.86 7.73
CA SER A 72 15.70 16.80 7.33
C SER A 72 15.86 17.94 8.34
N LEU A 73 14.75 18.54 8.78
CA LEU A 73 14.76 19.59 9.81
C LEU A 73 15.23 19.06 11.17
N LYS A 74 14.82 17.84 11.53
CA LYS A 74 15.20 17.22 12.81
C LYS A 74 16.65 16.76 12.84
N ALA A 75 17.17 16.25 11.73
CA ALA A 75 18.54 15.73 11.63
C ALA A 75 19.57 16.83 11.27
N ARG A 76 19.14 18.02 10.82
CA ARG A 76 20.00 19.10 10.30
C ARG A 76 20.93 18.70 9.15
N GLU A 77 20.67 17.54 8.54
CA GLU A 77 21.38 17.03 7.37
C GLU A 77 20.34 16.66 6.31
N PHE A 78 20.64 16.92 5.03
CA PHE A 78 19.89 16.38 3.89
C PHE A 78 20.23 14.90 3.72
N THR A 79 19.95 14.09 4.74
CA THR A 79 20.00 12.64 4.60
C THR A 79 18.72 12.21 3.91
N ASN A 80 18.84 11.46 2.81
CA ASN A 80 17.68 10.93 2.08
C ASN A 80 17.02 9.85 2.95
N PRO A 81 15.91 10.14 3.67
CA PRO A 81 15.32 9.18 4.61
C PRO A 81 14.59 8.06 3.87
N ILE A 82 14.40 8.23 2.55
CA ILE A 82 13.81 7.28 1.62
C ILE A 82 14.61 5.96 1.60
N ASP A 83 15.94 6.04 1.53
CA ASP A 83 16.80 4.84 1.46
C ASP A 83 17.04 4.18 2.82
N LYS A 84 17.03 4.94 3.92
CA LYS A 84 17.40 4.43 5.25
C LYS A 84 16.23 4.04 6.14
N SER A 85 15.08 4.70 6.02
CA SER A 85 14.05 4.67 7.06
C SER A 85 12.62 4.47 6.54
N ILE A 86 12.31 5.02 5.36
CA ILE A 86 10.94 5.06 4.82
C ILE A 86 10.66 3.83 3.92
N GLY A 87 11.69 3.18 3.41
CA GLY A 87 11.55 1.97 2.59
C GLY A 87 10.93 2.29 1.23
N LEU A 88 11.75 2.38 0.18
CA LEU A 88 11.28 2.61 -1.20
C LEU A 88 10.13 1.67 -1.60
N GLY A 89 10.18 0.41 -1.15
CA GLY A 89 9.13 -0.57 -1.41
C GLY A 89 7.74 -0.13 -0.94
N ASP A 90 7.63 0.50 0.23
CA ASP A 90 6.35 0.93 0.81
C ASP A 90 5.69 2.03 -0.03
N LEU A 91 6.51 3.00 -0.48
CA LEU A 91 6.05 4.08 -1.36
C LEU A 91 5.56 3.53 -2.70
N ILE A 92 6.34 2.64 -3.32
CA ILE A 92 6.01 2.10 -4.65
C ILE A 92 4.78 1.18 -4.54
N PHE A 93 4.61 0.43 -3.45
CA PHE A 93 3.39 -0.33 -3.18
C PHE A 93 2.16 0.59 -3.08
N LEU A 94 2.24 1.66 -2.29
CA LEU A 94 1.17 2.65 -2.15
C LEU A 94 0.79 3.28 -3.50
N LEU A 95 1.79 3.60 -4.33
CA LEU A 95 1.57 4.08 -5.69
C LEU A 95 0.88 3.03 -6.57
N GLY A 96 1.28 1.76 -6.47
CA GLY A 96 0.70 0.64 -7.22
C GLY A 96 -0.79 0.44 -6.96
N ILE A 97 -1.22 0.65 -5.72
CA ILE A 97 -2.63 0.50 -5.34
C ILE A 97 -3.49 1.74 -5.63
N THR A 98 -2.89 2.90 -5.96
CA THR A 98 -3.66 4.13 -6.25
C THR A 98 -4.78 3.99 -7.28
N PRO A 99 -4.66 3.18 -8.35
CA PRO A 99 -5.73 3.02 -9.33
C PRO A 99 -6.88 2.17 -8.81
N LEU A 100 -6.76 1.47 -7.67
CA LEU A 100 -7.84 0.65 -7.12
C LEU A 100 -8.87 1.47 -6.33
N PHE A 101 -8.56 2.72 -5.97
CA PHE A 101 -9.36 3.47 -5.00
C PHE A 101 -9.77 4.84 -5.52
N ASN A 102 -11.00 5.24 -5.20
CA ASN A 102 -11.38 6.66 -5.22
C ASN A 102 -10.67 7.46 -4.12
N PHE A 103 -10.51 8.77 -4.28
CA PHE A 103 -9.73 9.60 -3.34
C PHE A 103 -10.12 9.45 -1.87
N LYS A 104 -11.42 9.52 -1.56
CA LYS A 104 -11.92 9.35 -0.19
C LYS A 104 -11.61 7.96 0.38
N ALA A 105 -11.80 6.93 -0.46
CA ALA A 105 -11.54 5.54 -0.10
C ALA A 105 -10.04 5.30 0.14
N PHE A 106 -9.18 5.89 -0.69
CA PHE A 106 -7.73 5.80 -0.57
C PHE A 106 -7.24 6.44 0.74
N VAL A 107 -7.73 7.63 1.09
CA VAL A 107 -7.37 8.29 2.35
C VAL A 107 -7.81 7.48 3.57
N LEU A 108 -9.03 6.93 3.56
CA LEU A 108 -9.52 6.05 4.63
C LEU A 108 -8.68 4.77 4.75
N PHE A 109 -8.40 4.13 3.61
CA PHE A 109 -7.55 2.94 3.55
C PHE A 109 -6.15 3.23 4.08
N PHE A 110 -5.56 4.36 3.71
CA PHE A 110 -4.23 4.77 4.16
C PHE A 110 -4.19 4.96 5.68
N ILE A 111 -5.14 5.72 6.25
CA ILE A 111 -5.17 5.98 7.70
C ILE A 111 -5.45 4.70 8.49
N LEU A 112 -6.48 3.94 8.11
CA LEU A 112 -6.83 2.68 8.80
C LEU A 112 -5.74 1.63 8.64
N GLY A 113 -5.14 1.54 7.46
CA GLY A 113 -4.03 0.64 7.17
C GLY A 113 -2.78 0.98 7.98
N LEU A 114 -2.46 2.27 8.17
CA LEU A 114 -1.39 2.70 9.06
C LEU A 114 -1.66 2.34 10.52
N ILE A 115 -2.87 2.56 11.01
CA ILE A 115 -3.27 2.17 12.37
C ILE A 115 -3.17 0.65 12.53
N PHE A 116 -3.68 -0.11 11.57
CA PHE A 116 -3.61 -1.57 11.56
C PHE A 116 -2.16 -2.08 11.55
N SER A 117 -1.30 -1.49 10.72
CA SER A 117 0.13 -1.78 10.66
C SER A 117 0.83 -1.50 11.98
N LEU A 118 0.51 -0.37 12.64
CA LEU A 118 1.03 -0.02 13.96
C LEU A 118 0.62 -1.03 15.04
N ILE A 119 -0.65 -1.46 15.03
CA ILE A 119 -1.15 -2.48 15.96
C ILE A 119 -0.42 -3.81 15.74
N LEU A 120 -0.35 -4.28 14.49
CA LEU A 120 0.35 -5.52 14.14
C LEU A 120 1.84 -5.45 14.47
N TYR A 121 2.50 -4.33 14.21
CA TYR A 121 3.89 -4.11 14.58
C TYR A 121 4.07 -4.15 16.10
N GLY A 122 3.18 -3.51 16.86
CA GLY A 122 3.18 -3.55 18.32
C GLY A 122 3.11 -4.98 18.86
N THR A 123 2.21 -5.81 18.31
CA THR A 123 2.08 -7.22 18.69
C THR A 123 3.30 -8.05 18.25
N THR A 124 3.79 -7.87 17.03
CA THR A 124 4.93 -8.65 16.49
C THR A 124 6.27 -8.28 17.11
N ARG A 125 6.45 -7.04 17.58
CA ARG A 125 7.64 -6.60 18.33
C ARG A 125 7.83 -7.37 19.63
N VAL A 126 6.74 -7.86 20.24
CA VAL A 126 6.80 -8.74 21.42
C VAL A 126 7.42 -10.10 21.06
N PHE A 127 7.27 -10.56 19.81
CA PHE A 127 7.71 -11.89 19.36
C PHE A 127 9.02 -11.90 18.56
N LYS A 128 9.41 -10.79 17.89
CA LYS A 128 10.65 -10.69 17.11
C LYS A 128 11.37 -9.35 17.29
N LYS A 129 12.68 -9.39 17.57
CA LYS A 129 13.59 -8.23 17.61
C LYS A 129 13.99 -7.78 16.18
N THR A 130 13.02 -7.41 15.36
CA THR A 130 13.30 -6.87 14.02
C THR A 130 13.10 -5.35 14.01
N PHE A 131 14.11 -4.62 13.53
CA PHE A 131 14.24 -3.16 13.69
C PHE A 131 13.45 -2.31 12.68
N THR A 132 12.82 -2.90 11.66
CA THR A 132 12.04 -2.15 10.64
C THR A 132 10.65 -2.73 10.47
N ILE A 133 9.69 -1.86 10.17
CA ILE A 133 8.26 -2.16 10.01
C ILE A 133 8.00 -2.53 8.54
N PRO A 134 7.57 -3.76 8.21
CA PRO A 134 7.17 -4.15 6.85
C PRO A 134 5.77 -3.60 6.55
N LEU A 135 5.70 -2.31 6.18
CA LEU A 135 4.43 -1.59 6.03
C LEU A 135 3.65 -2.08 4.81
N ALA A 136 4.29 -2.26 3.66
CA ALA A 136 3.68 -2.79 2.44
C ALA A 136 3.05 -4.18 2.68
N GLY A 137 3.74 -5.05 3.42
CA GLY A 137 3.23 -6.37 3.80
C GLY A 137 1.93 -6.26 4.59
N TYR A 138 1.89 -5.45 5.65
CA TYR A 138 0.68 -5.29 6.44
C TYR A 138 -0.46 -4.60 5.67
N LEU A 139 -0.16 -3.62 4.83
CA LEU A 139 -1.14 -2.98 3.96
C LEU A 139 -1.68 -3.94 2.90
N SER A 140 -0.85 -4.84 2.35
CA SER A 140 -1.28 -5.85 1.39
C SER A 140 -2.26 -6.85 2.00
N ILE A 141 -2.03 -7.32 3.22
CA ILE A 141 -2.98 -8.14 3.97
C ILE A 141 -4.28 -7.38 4.20
N PHE A 142 -4.19 -6.13 4.64
CA PHE A 142 -5.36 -5.31 4.88
C PHE A 142 -6.19 -5.15 3.60
N LEU A 143 -5.53 -4.98 2.44
CA LEU A 143 -6.20 -4.92 1.14
C LEU A 143 -6.84 -6.26 0.76
N ILE A 144 -6.17 -7.40 0.96
CA ILE A 144 -6.75 -8.74 0.72
C ILE A 144 -8.03 -8.94 1.54
N ILE A 145 -7.99 -8.59 2.83
CA ILE A 145 -9.17 -8.70 3.72
C ILE A 145 -10.31 -7.86 3.17
N ASN A 146 -10.04 -6.61 2.80
CA ASN A 146 -11.04 -5.73 2.21
C ASN A 146 -11.63 -6.34 0.93
N VAL A 147 -10.79 -6.82 -0.02
CA VAL A 147 -11.19 -7.48 -1.28
C VAL A 147 -12.12 -8.67 -1.04
N ILE A 148 -11.79 -9.52 -0.07
CA ILE A 148 -12.60 -10.69 0.29
C ILE A 148 -13.94 -10.23 0.87
N ILE A 149 -13.96 -9.22 1.74
CA ILE A 149 -15.18 -8.76 2.41
C ILE A 149 -16.23 -8.25 1.40
N LYS A 150 -15.86 -7.37 0.46
CA LYS A 150 -16.82 -6.88 -0.55
C LYS A 150 -17.29 -8.00 -1.47
N ASN A 151 -16.39 -8.88 -1.91
CA ASN A 151 -16.76 -9.91 -2.88
C ASN A 151 -17.58 -11.06 -2.27
N VAL A 152 -17.29 -11.44 -1.03
CA VAL A 152 -17.97 -12.57 -0.34
C VAL A 152 -19.22 -12.09 0.41
N PHE A 153 -19.14 -10.94 1.09
CA PHE A 153 -20.25 -10.44 1.91
C PHE A 153 -21.09 -9.37 1.19
N ASN A 154 -20.74 -8.98 -0.04
CA ASN A 154 -21.41 -7.94 -0.81
C ASN A 154 -21.57 -6.60 -0.05
N ILE A 155 -20.69 -6.37 0.93
CA ILE A 155 -20.67 -5.14 1.72
C ILE A 155 -20.01 -4.07 0.86
N ASN A 156 -20.66 -2.90 0.75
CA ASN A 156 -20.09 -1.72 0.10
C ASN A 156 -18.94 -1.15 0.93
N VAL A 157 -17.80 -1.81 0.87
CA VAL A 157 -16.56 -1.28 1.43
C VAL A 157 -16.01 -0.26 0.43
N PRO A 158 -15.72 0.99 0.86
CA PRO A 158 -15.21 2.01 -0.02
C PRO A 158 -13.75 1.68 -0.35
N TYR A 159 -13.57 0.97 -1.45
CA TYR A 159 -12.37 0.90 -2.25
C TYR A 159 -12.78 0.81 -3.72
#